data_AF-A0A8X6GY93-F1
#
_entry.id   AF-A0A8X6GY93-F1
#
_cell.length_a   1.000
_cell.length_b   1.000
_cell.length_c   1.000
_cell.angle_alpha   90.00
_cell.angle_beta   90.00
_cell.angle_gamma   90.00
#
_symmetry.space_group_name_H-M   'P 1'
#
loop_
_entity.id
_entity.type
_entity.pdbx_description
1 polymer ?
#
loop_
_entity_poly.entity_id
_entity_poly.type
_entity_poly.pdbx_seq_one_letter_code
_entity_poly.pdbx_strand_id
1 'polypeptide(L)'
;MAPTARVAQRIGGQTIHSALKLGWTPGSVLYTLEKQLQHETDEAVCLEKSAVLVDTFDCPQMPDIVVVDEIGMVSFWLAHCIIQYFFRRPKPILFVAMGDPNQLRPVKTNHNVFSVSLDIPIIRIDLKESKRFSPEYESIIQQLRYYVDTNDETGLFTYICGTFPIVEHIDTTVLQKCTRALAYLKSTVEAYNNFYLKRLIQGPRIRLWTRTKEGMGTTYVDVKVGCHIFIIQNGVSLASNGTPLLFENYNAEQDCIECMDPVKKVMIQVQRNLKGEFPIVVGFAGTIHKFQGDTMDDDAIAMNFNGSRDLNLVYTALSRVKSINQIVALQL
;
A
#
# COMPACT_ATOMS: atom_id res chain seq x y z
N MET A 1 2.80 11.96 -9.00
CA MET A 1 3.32 10.58 -8.86
C MET A 1 3.17 10.13 -7.41
N ALA A 2 3.28 8.83 -7.13
CA ALA A 2 3.16 8.27 -5.78
C ALA A 2 4.02 7.00 -5.62
N PRO A 3 4.39 6.55 -4.42
CA PRO A 3 5.21 5.36 -4.22
C PRO A 3 4.48 4.06 -4.58
N THR A 4 3.16 3.99 -4.34
CA THR A 4 2.36 2.80 -4.60
C THR A 4 1.43 3.00 -5.79
N ALA A 5 1.13 1.91 -6.50
CA ALA A 5 0.25 1.95 -7.68
C ALA A 5 -1.18 2.38 -7.33
N ARG A 6 -1.66 1.99 -6.16
CA ARG A 6 -3.00 2.35 -5.69
C ARG A 6 -3.15 3.85 -5.42
N VAL A 7 -2.19 4.46 -4.70
CA VAL A 7 -2.19 5.90 -4.47
C VAL A 7 -2.02 6.65 -5.80
N ALA A 8 -1.11 6.18 -6.66
CA ALA A 8 -0.92 6.75 -7.99
C ALA A 8 -2.21 6.76 -8.82
N GLN A 9 -2.95 5.66 -8.85
CA GLN A 9 -4.23 5.56 -9.55
C GLN A 9 -5.27 6.54 -8.98
N ARG A 10 -5.35 6.67 -7.65
CA ARG A 10 -6.31 7.57 -6.99
C ARG A 10 -6.10 9.04 -7.36
N ILE A 11 -4.85 9.46 -7.50
CA ILE A 11 -4.50 10.83 -7.93
C ILE A 11 -4.45 11.00 -9.46
N GLY A 12 -4.86 9.98 -10.23
CA GLY A 12 -4.77 9.99 -11.70
C GLY A 12 -3.35 10.05 -12.25
N GLY A 13 -2.36 9.64 -11.45
CA GLY A 13 -0.93 9.72 -11.76
C GLY A 13 -0.30 8.35 -12.01
N GLN A 14 1.04 8.33 -11.93
CA GLN A 14 1.87 7.13 -12.08
C GLN A 14 2.67 6.87 -10.80
N THR A 15 3.15 5.63 -10.64
CA THR A 15 4.13 5.36 -9.60
C THR A 15 5.41 6.13 -9.87
N ILE A 16 6.19 6.44 -8.83
CA ILE A 16 7.53 7.05 -8.97
C ILE A 16 8.38 6.24 -9.96
N HIS A 17 8.34 4.92 -9.82
CA HIS A 17 9.06 4.00 -10.70
C HIS A 17 8.68 4.16 -12.18
N SER A 18 7.38 4.20 -12.47
CA SER A 18 6.89 4.36 -13.85
C SER A 18 7.13 5.77 -14.41
N ALA A 19 6.94 6.80 -13.59
CA ALA A 19 7.10 8.20 -14.00
C ALA A 19 8.55 8.58 -14.35
N LEU A 20 9.52 7.94 -13.69
CA LEU A 20 10.96 8.20 -13.87
C LEU A 20 11.68 7.06 -14.60
N LYS A 21 10.93 6.09 -15.14
CA LYS A 21 11.43 4.86 -15.80
C LYS A 21 12.49 4.11 -15.00
N LEU A 22 12.32 4.07 -13.68
CA LEU A 22 13.23 3.37 -12.80
C LEU A 22 12.99 1.86 -12.86
N GLY A 23 14.02 1.13 -13.29
CA GLY A 23 14.06 -0.32 -13.16
C GLY A 23 14.20 -0.72 -11.69
N TRP A 24 13.33 -1.63 -11.24
CA TRP A 24 13.44 -2.28 -9.92
C TRP A 24 13.67 -3.79 -10.06
N THR A 25 14.53 -4.16 -10.99
CA THR A 25 14.92 -5.55 -11.27
C THR A 25 16.30 -5.85 -10.67
N PRO A 26 16.60 -7.13 -10.34
CA PRO A 26 17.95 -7.53 -9.96
C PRO A 26 18.99 -7.04 -10.97
N GLY A 27 20.02 -6.34 -10.48
CA GLY A 27 21.07 -5.73 -11.31
C GLY A 27 20.83 -4.27 -11.70
N SER A 28 19.62 -3.72 -11.50
CA SER A 28 19.39 -2.27 -11.65
C SER A 28 20.10 -1.47 -10.54
N VAL A 29 20.40 -0.19 -10.83
CA VAL A 29 21.04 0.73 -9.89
C VAL A 29 20.18 0.90 -8.64
N LEU A 30 18.88 1.17 -8.81
CA LEU A 30 17.94 1.31 -7.69
C LEU A 30 17.88 0.06 -6.80
N TYR A 31 17.78 -1.14 -7.41
CA TYR A 31 17.74 -2.39 -6.65
C TYR A 31 19.02 -2.62 -5.84
N THR A 32 20.18 -2.26 -6.40
CA THR A 32 21.47 -2.38 -5.73
C THR A 32 21.56 -1.41 -4.55
N LEU A 33 21.19 -0.14 -4.76
CA LEU A 33 21.18 0.88 -3.72
C LEU A 33 20.26 0.53 -2.57
N GLU A 34 19.03 0.07 -2.85
CA GLU A 34 18.10 -0.33 -1.79
C GLU A 34 18.66 -1.43 -0.87
N LYS A 35 19.43 -2.37 -1.42
CA LYS A 35 20.06 -3.42 -0.62
C LYS A 35 21.23 -2.88 0.20
N GLN A 36 22.06 -2.04 -0.41
CA GLN A 36 23.23 -1.45 0.24
C GLN A 36 22.85 -0.48 1.36
N LEU A 37 21.77 0.27 1.18
CA LEU A 37 21.31 1.31 2.09
C LEU A 37 20.25 0.80 3.09
N GLN A 38 19.86 -0.49 3.04
CA GLN A 38 18.78 -1.02 3.87
C GLN A 38 19.01 -0.85 5.38
N HIS A 39 20.28 -0.95 5.78
CA HIS A 39 20.71 -0.85 7.17
C HIS A 39 21.60 0.36 7.41
N GLU A 40 21.76 1.22 6.40
CA GLU A 40 22.53 2.45 6.53
C GLU A 40 21.72 3.48 7.31
N THR A 41 22.37 4.08 8.30
CA THR A 41 21.76 5.12 9.16
C THR A 41 22.46 6.46 9.01
N ASP A 42 23.67 6.48 8.45
CA ASP A 42 24.36 7.71 8.13
C ASP A 42 23.73 8.38 6.90
N GLU A 43 23.15 9.56 7.13
CA GLU A 43 22.47 10.36 6.13
C GLU A 43 23.42 10.78 4.99
N ALA A 44 24.65 11.18 5.32
CA ALA A 44 25.64 11.64 4.35
C ALA A 44 26.06 10.48 3.43
N VAL A 45 26.29 9.30 4.00
CA VAL A 45 26.64 8.09 3.25
C VAL A 45 25.50 7.67 2.32
N CYS A 46 24.25 7.74 2.77
CA CYS A 46 23.09 7.47 1.92
C CYS A 46 23.02 8.44 0.73
N LEU A 47 23.21 9.74 0.97
CA LEU A 47 23.16 10.76 -0.07
C LEU A 47 24.32 10.60 -1.07
N GLU A 48 25.54 10.35 -0.59
CA GLU A 48 26.72 10.11 -1.42
C GLU A 48 26.52 8.90 -2.34
N LYS A 49 26.15 7.74 -1.78
CA LYS A 49 25.97 6.51 -2.55
C LYS A 49 24.80 6.61 -3.53
N SER A 50 23.72 7.29 -3.14
CA SER A 50 22.53 7.40 -3.99
C SER A 50 22.65 8.42 -5.13
N ALA A 51 23.65 9.31 -5.10
CA ALA A 51 23.83 10.36 -6.11
C ALA A 51 23.91 9.81 -7.56
N VAL A 52 24.43 8.59 -7.74
CA VAL A 52 24.49 7.89 -9.03
C VAL A 52 23.10 7.68 -9.66
N LEU A 53 22.04 7.68 -8.86
CA LEU A 53 20.68 7.44 -9.33
C LEU A 53 20.14 8.62 -10.17
N VAL A 54 20.62 9.84 -9.92
CA VAL A 54 20.12 11.04 -10.61
C VAL A 54 20.33 10.95 -12.12
N ASP A 55 21.43 10.33 -12.56
CA ASP A 55 21.77 10.17 -13.97
C ASP A 55 21.02 8.99 -14.63
N THR A 56 20.27 8.20 -13.85
CA THR A 56 19.46 7.07 -14.34
C THR A 56 18.00 7.43 -14.58
N PHE A 57 17.52 8.56 -14.04
CA PHE A 57 16.13 8.95 -14.20
C PHE A 57 15.85 9.44 -15.63
N ASP A 58 14.71 9.00 -16.16
CA ASP A 58 14.19 9.46 -17.45
C ASP A 58 12.71 9.84 -17.31
N CYS A 59 12.45 11.15 -17.34
CA CYS A 59 11.10 11.71 -17.35
C CYS A 59 10.87 12.55 -18.63
N PRO A 60 10.36 11.97 -19.72
CA PRO A 60 10.30 12.65 -21.02
C PRO A 60 9.43 13.92 -21.04
N GLN A 61 8.38 13.96 -20.21
CA GLN A 61 7.40 15.04 -20.18
C GLN A 61 7.95 16.32 -19.53
N MET A 62 8.99 16.22 -18.71
CA MET A 62 9.70 17.34 -18.08
C MET A 62 8.77 18.48 -17.59
N PRO A 63 7.84 18.21 -16.65
CA PRO A 63 6.80 19.17 -16.27
C PRO A 63 7.34 20.37 -15.50
N ASP A 64 6.56 21.45 -15.43
CA ASP A 64 6.87 22.65 -14.61
C ASP A 64 6.45 22.47 -13.14
N ILE A 65 5.53 21.53 -12.87
CA ILE A 65 5.07 21.17 -11.53
C ILE A 65 5.22 19.67 -11.35
N VAL A 66 5.89 19.28 -10.26
CA VAL A 66 6.03 17.89 -9.86
C VAL A 66 5.34 17.69 -8.52
N VAL A 67 4.34 16.81 -8.48
CA VAL A 67 3.64 16.47 -7.25
C VAL A 67 3.96 15.02 -6.88
N VAL A 68 4.38 14.78 -5.64
CA VAL A 68 4.57 13.44 -5.07
C VAL A 68 3.67 13.27 -3.86
N ASP A 69 2.68 12.39 -3.97
CA ASP A 69 1.78 12.03 -2.87
C ASP A 69 2.34 10.83 -2.08
N GLU A 70 1.93 10.71 -0.81
CA GLU A 70 2.41 9.72 0.17
C GLU A 70 3.95 9.64 0.25
N ILE A 71 4.64 10.80 0.21
CA ILE A 71 6.10 10.89 0.23
C ILE A 71 6.73 10.25 1.49
N GLY A 72 5.95 10.08 2.57
CA GLY A 72 6.40 9.40 3.79
C GLY A 72 6.84 7.96 3.59
N MET A 73 6.36 7.28 2.53
CA MET A 73 6.80 5.92 2.16
C MET A 73 8.06 5.90 1.28
N VAL A 74 8.54 7.06 0.85
CA VAL A 74 9.73 7.20 0.00
C VAL A 74 10.94 7.44 0.89
N SER A 75 12.01 6.69 0.66
CA SER A 75 13.28 6.91 1.35
C SER A 75 13.78 8.34 1.12
N PHE A 76 14.32 8.96 2.16
CA PHE A 76 14.79 10.35 2.05
C PHE A 76 15.83 10.52 0.93
N TRP A 77 16.73 9.55 0.74
CA TRP A 77 17.75 9.57 -0.30
C TRP A 77 17.15 9.49 -1.71
N LEU A 78 16.08 8.71 -1.91
CA LEU A 78 15.39 8.63 -3.19
C LEU A 78 14.65 9.94 -3.47
N ALA A 79 13.94 10.47 -2.47
CA ALA A 79 13.28 11.76 -2.57
C ALA A 79 14.28 12.88 -2.90
N HIS A 80 15.43 12.92 -2.23
CA HIS A 80 16.50 13.86 -2.51
C HIS A 80 17.00 13.76 -3.96
N CYS A 81 17.29 12.55 -4.44
CA CYS A 81 17.72 12.34 -5.83
C CYS A 81 16.67 12.83 -6.83
N ILE A 82 15.39 12.55 -6.58
CA ILE A 82 14.29 12.99 -7.44
C ILE A 82 14.21 14.53 -7.48
N ILE A 83 14.33 15.19 -6.33
CA ILE A 83 14.31 16.66 -6.28
C ILE A 83 15.51 17.24 -7.06
N GLN A 84 16.71 16.72 -6.81
CA GLN A 84 17.93 17.14 -7.51
C GLN A 84 17.81 16.97 -9.03
N TYR A 85 17.23 15.86 -9.49
CA TYR A 85 16.98 15.62 -10.92
C TYR A 85 16.17 16.73 -11.57
N PHE A 86 15.04 17.11 -10.96
CA PHE A 86 14.21 18.18 -11.51
C PHE A 86 14.88 19.56 -11.34
N PHE A 87 15.62 19.79 -10.25
CA PHE A 87 16.24 21.09 -9.96
C PHE A 87 17.52 21.38 -10.76
N ARG A 88 18.13 20.37 -11.40
CA ARG A 88 19.20 20.57 -12.39
C ARG A 88 18.73 21.35 -13.64
N ARG A 89 17.43 21.58 -13.79
CA ARG A 89 16.88 22.28 -14.95
C ARG A 89 17.12 23.79 -14.85
N PRO A 90 17.37 24.46 -15.99
CA PRO A 90 17.56 25.91 -16.02
C PRO A 90 16.24 26.68 -15.78
N LYS A 91 15.09 26.01 -15.91
CA LYS A 91 13.78 26.61 -15.66
C LYS A 91 13.34 26.35 -14.21
N PRO A 92 12.76 27.36 -13.52
CA PRO A 92 12.14 27.15 -12.22
C PRO A 92 11.07 26.07 -12.27
N ILE A 93 11.05 25.19 -11.27
CA ILE A 93 10.06 24.12 -11.11
C ILE A 93 9.47 24.21 -9.71
N LEU A 94 8.17 23.96 -9.61
CA LEU A 94 7.52 23.75 -8.32
C LEU A 94 7.50 22.25 -8.00
N PHE A 95 8.18 21.87 -6.93
CA PHE A 95 8.13 20.51 -6.39
C PHE A 95 7.24 20.49 -5.14
N VAL A 96 6.16 19.72 -5.17
CA VAL A 96 5.21 19.57 -4.07
C VAL A 96 5.30 18.13 -3.55
N ALA A 97 5.78 17.97 -2.32
CA ALA A 97 5.77 16.71 -1.62
C ALA A 97 4.66 16.70 -0.57
N MET A 98 3.78 15.69 -0.61
CA MET A 98 2.64 15.56 0.28
C MET A 98 2.69 14.21 0.99
N GLY A 99 2.35 14.18 2.27
CA GLY A 99 2.30 12.96 3.07
C GLY A 99 2.07 13.26 4.54
N ASP A 100 1.90 12.21 5.33
CA ASP A 100 1.78 12.29 6.79
C ASP A 100 3.06 11.74 7.43
N PRO A 101 3.80 12.54 8.22
CA PRO A 101 5.03 12.08 8.88
C PRO A 101 4.80 10.95 9.88
N ASN A 102 3.54 10.77 10.33
CA ASN A 102 3.16 9.76 11.31
C ASN A 102 2.77 8.40 10.71
N GLN A 103 2.63 8.31 9.38
CA GLN A 103 2.33 7.04 8.75
C GLN A 103 3.59 6.16 8.60
N LEU A 104 3.40 4.94 8.09
CA LEU A 104 4.46 3.99 7.84
C LEU A 104 5.64 4.62 7.08
N ARG A 105 6.83 4.31 7.59
CA ARG A 105 8.11 4.65 6.99
C ARG A 105 8.39 3.73 5.79
N PRO A 106 9.37 4.08 4.94
CA PRO A 106 9.78 3.22 3.84
C PRO A 106 10.28 1.87 4.39
N VAL A 107 9.89 0.77 3.76
CA VAL A 107 10.12 -0.61 4.27
C VAL A 107 11.58 -0.95 4.57
N LYS A 108 12.53 -0.30 3.89
CA LYS A 108 13.96 -0.59 3.95
C LYS A 108 14.80 0.57 4.49
N THR A 109 14.22 1.59 5.08
CA THR A 109 15.02 2.66 5.68
C THR A 109 14.32 3.25 6.89
N ASN A 110 15.11 3.64 7.88
CA ASN A 110 14.61 4.24 9.10
C ASN A 110 14.17 5.70 8.91
N HIS A 111 14.59 6.33 7.80
CA HIS A 111 14.39 7.75 7.56
C HIS A 111 13.57 8.00 6.29
N ASN A 112 12.63 8.93 6.37
CA ASN A 112 11.93 9.48 5.21
C ASN A 112 12.25 10.97 5.07
N VAL A 113 11.64 11.62 4.07
CA VAL A 113 11.87 13.04 3.79
C VAL A 113 11.55 13.97 4.97
N PHE A 114 10.73 13.54 5.94
CA PHE A 114 10.37 14.34 7.10
C PHE A 114 11.38 14.23 8.23
N SER A 115 12.24 13.21 8.21
CA SER A 115 13.22 12.91 9.26
C SER A 115 14.56 13.59 9.05
N VAL A 116 14.83 14.11 7.84
CA VAL A 116 16.14 14.57 7.40
C VAL A 116 16.04 15.99 6.88
N SER A 117 16.98 16.85 7.28
CA SER A 117 17.12 18.18 6.69
C SER A 117 17.79 18.04 5.33
N LEU A 118 17.05 18.31 4.26
CA LEU A 118 17.64 18.39 2.91
C LEU A 118 18.27 19.77 2.71
N ASP A 119 19.41 19.83 2.01
CA ASP A 119 20.07 21.09 1.60
C ASP A 119 19.33 21.76 0.43
N ILE A 120 18.01 21.88 0.58
CA ILE A 120 17.08 22.42 -0.41
C ILE A 120 16.08 23.30 0.37
N PRO A 121 15.83 24.55 -0.05
CA PRO A 121 14.83 25.39 0.61
C PRO A 121 13.43 24.75 0.54
N ILE A 122 12.84 24.44 1.70
CA ILE A 122 11.53 23.80 1.82
C ILE A 122 10.57 24.73 2.57
N ILE A 123 9.41 24.98 1.98
CA ILE A 123 8.27 25.60 2.65
C ILE A 123 7.36 24.49 3.16
N ARG A 124 7.21 24.38 4.47
CA ARG A 124 6.32 23.40 5.11
C ARG A 124 4.94 24.01 5.36
N ILE A 125 3.90 23.31 4.92
CA ILE A 125 2.51 23.66 5.16
C ILE A 125 1.85 22.47 5.88
N ASP A 126 1.43 22.68 7.14
CA ASP A 126 0.71 21.66 7.90
C ASP A 126 -0.80 21.86 7.78
N LEU A 127 -1.51 20.87 7.25
CA LEU A 127 -2.98 20.84 7.26
C LEU A 127 -3.46 20.28 8.61
N LYS A 128 -4.32 21.02 9.31
CA LYS A 128 -4.81 20.64 10.66
C LYS A 128 -6.19 20.01 10.67
N GLU A 129 -7.06 20.37 9.73
CA GLU A 129 -8.43 19.86 9.66
C GLU A 129 -8.51 18.54 8.86
N SER A 130 -9.25 17.56 9.36
CA SER A 130 -9.54 16.31 8.66
C SER A 130 -11.04 16.13 8.46
N LYS A 131 -11.49 16.09 7.20
CA LYS A 131 -12.87 15.72 6.85
C LYS A 131 -13.10 14.21 6.75
N ARG A 132 -12.10 13.40 7.12
CA ARG A 132 -12.16 11.94 6.98
C ARG A 132 -12.99 11.30 8.09
N PHE A 133 -12.84 11.79 9.32
CA PHE A 133 -13.29 11.10 10.51
C PHE A 133 -14.64 11.62 10.98
N SER A 134 -15.42 10.77 11.65
CA SER A 134 -16.52 11.26 12.47
C SER A 134 -15.95 12.13 13.60
N PRO A 135 -16.71 13.12 14.11
CA PRO A 135 -16.22 14.03 15.15
C PRO A 135 -15.69 13.28 16.38
N GLU A 136 -16.37 12.21 16.80
CA GLU A 136 -15.95 11.35 17.92
C GLU A 136 -14.62 10.66 17.63
N TYR A 137 -14.48 10.10 16.42
CA TYR A 137 -13.28 9.35 16.05
C TYR A 137 -12.07 10.24 15.79
N GLU A 138 -12.28 11.48 15.36
CA GLU A 138 -11.19 12.45 15.18
C GLU A 138 -10.37 12.65 16.45
N SER A 139 -11.04 12.75 17.61
CA SER A 139 -10.37 12.88 18.92
C SER A 139 -9.47 11.68 19.23
N ILE A 140 -9.92 10.46 18.90
CA ILE A 140 -9.17 9.23 19.08
C ILE A 140 -7.94 9.22 18.18
N ILE A 141 -8.09 9.62 16.92
CA ILE A 141 -6.98 9.70 15.97
C ILE A 141 -5.95 10.75 16.39
N GLN A 142 -6.39 11.91 16.90
CA GLN A 142 -5.49 12.94 17.43
C GLN A 142 -4.70 12.42 18.64
N GLN A 143 -5.34 11.67 19.55
CA GLN A 143 -4.67 11.06 20.69
C GLN A 143 -3.66 9.98 20.27
N LEU A 144 -4.01 9.13 19.30
CA LEU A 144 -3.06 8.16 18.73
C LEU A 144 -1.86 8.87 18.10
N ARG A 145 -2.10 9.96 17.36
CA ARG A 145 -1.03 10.77 16.75
C ARG A 145 -0.10 11.35 17.81
N TYR A 146 -0.64 11.88 18.89
CA TYR A 146 0.15 12.39 20.02
C TYR A 146 1.13 11.33 20.53
N TYR A 147 0.67 10.10 20.76
CA TYR A 147 1.56 9.02 21.23
C TYR A 147 2.63 8.62 20.20
N VAL A 148 2.31 8.66 18.91
CA VAL A 148 3.31 8.43 17.84
C VAL A 148 4.34 9.56 17.84
N ASP A 149 3.90 10.82 17.90
CA ASP A 149 4.78 11.99 17.91
C ASP A 149 5.70 12.01 19.14
N THR A 150 5.22 11.56 20.31
CA THR A 150 6.03 11.45 21.54
C THR A 150 6.78 10.13 21.66
N ASN A 151 6.64 9.22 20.69
CA ASN A 151 7.20 7.87 20.72
C ASN A 151 6.87 7.10 22.01
N ASP A 152 5.65 7.28 22.54
CA ASP A 152 5.18 6.66 23.78
C ASP A 152 4.43 5.36 23.48
N GLU A 153 5.19 4.27 23.32
CA GLU A 153 4.65 2.94 23.05
C GLU A 153 3.69 2.48 24.16
N THR A 154 4.08 2.65 25.42
CA THR A 154 3.28 2.14 26.55
C THR A 154 1.95 2.87 26.62
N GLY A 155 1.96 4.20 26.52
CA GLY A 155 0.76 5.02 26.50
C GLY A 155 -0.16 4.67 25.32
N LEU A 156 0.39 4.49 24.11
CA LEU A 156 -0.37 4.09 22.93
C LEU A 156 -1.11 2.76 23.14
N PHE A 157 -0.41 1.72 23.58
CA PHE A 157 -1.01 0.40 23.75
C PHE A 157 -1.99 0.36 24.93
N THR A 158 -1.72 1.06 26.03
CA THR A 158 -2.69 1.24 27.12
C THR A 158 -3.96 1.93 26.62
N TYR A 159 -3.81 3.00 25.85
CA TYR A 159 -4.93 3.73 25.27
C TYR A 159 -5.75 2.86 24.31
N ILE A 160 -5.08 2.09 23.44
CA ILE A 160 -5.75 1.18 22.50
C ILE A 160 -6.55 0.11 23.23
N CYS A 161 -5.97 -0.51 24.26
CA CYS A 161 -6.65 -1.52 25.07
C CYS A 161 -7.89 -0.97 25.80
N GLY A 162 -7.89 0.32 26.17
CA GLY A 162 -9.04 0.97 26.80
C GLY A 162 -10.09 1.50 25.81
N THR A 163 -9.74 1.62 24.52
CA THR A 163 -10.58 2.32 23.52
C THR A 163 -11.22 1.38 22.51
N PHE A 164 -10.53 0.31 22.11
CA PHE A 164 -10.95 -0.55 21.00
C PHE A 164 -11.36 -1.96 21.46
N PRO A 165 -12.15 -2.69 20.65
CA PRO A 165 -12.52 -4.07 20.97
C PRO A 165 -11.34 -5.03 20.78
N ILE A 166 -10.51 -5.18 21.82
CA ILE A 166 -9.36 -6.10 21.79
C ILE A 166 -9.85 -7.54 21.94
N VAL A 167 -9.32 -8.42 21.09
CA VAL A 167 -9.53 -9.86 21.17
C VAL A 167 -8.20 -10.58 21.28
N GLU A 168 -8.17 -11.70 22.00
CA GLU A 168 -6.99 -12.57 22.06
C GLU A 168 -6.65 -13.16 20.69
N HIS A 169 -7.67 -13.59 19.94
CA HIS A 169 -7.52 -14.13 18.60
C HIS A 169 -8.70 -13.71 17.71
N ILE A 170 -8.41 -13.22 16.50
CA ILE A 170 -9.42 -13.02 15.45
C ILE A 170 -9.78 -14.39 14.85
N ASP A 171 -10.85 -14.99 15.37
CA ASP A 171 -11.34 -16.31 14.99
C ASP A 171 -12.35 -16.27 13.83
N THR A 172 -12.94 -17.41 13.52
CA THR A 172 -13.96 -17.54 12.47
C THR A 172 -15.23 -16.74 12.77
N THR A 173 -15.57 -16.59 14.05
CA THR A 173 -16.77 -15.88 14.52
C THR A 173 -16.63 -14.38 14.29
N VAL A 174 -15.44 -13.82 14.56
CA VAL A 174 -15.11 -12.43 14.26
C VAL A 174 -15.12 -12.21 12.75
N LEU A 175 -14.39 -13.04 11.99
CA LEU A 175 -14.27 -12.87 10.54
C LEU A 175 -15.61 -12.97 9.79
N GLN A 176 -16.58 -13.72 10.30
CA GLN A 176 -17.95 -13.79 9.76
C GLN A 176 -18.72 -12.47 9.83
N LYS A 177 -18.36 -11.60 10.79
CA LYS A 177 -18.97 -10.28 10.95
C LYS A 177 -18.29 -9.22 10.09
N CYS A 178 -17.09 -9.52 9.58
CA CYS A 178 -16.27 -8.55 8.87
C CYS A 178 -16.56 -8.55 7.37
N THR A 179 -16.56 -7.37 6.78
CA THR A 179 -16.48 -7.16 5.32
C THR A 179 -15.03 -7.13 4.86
N ARG A 180 -14.08 -6.83 5.75
CA ARG A 180 -12.64 -6.78 5.46
C ARG A 180 -11.77 -7.16 6.64
N ALA A 181 -10.57 -7.65 6.36
CA ALA A 181 -9.52 -7.84 7.36
C ALA A 181 -8.20 -7.19 6.95
N LEU A 182 -7.51 -6.60 7.92
CA LEU A 182 -6.14 -6.10 7.78
C LEU A 182 -5.23 -6.96 8.62
N ALA A 183 -4.04 -7.26 8.11
CA ALA A 183 -3.02 -7.96 8.88
C ALA A 183 -1.64 -7.33 8.66
N TYR A 184 -0.76 -7.44 9.65
CA TYR A 184 0.65 -7.08 9.47
C TYR A 184 1.36 -8.12 8.60
N LEU A 185 1.21 -9.41 8.94
CA LEU A 185 1.90 -10.51 8.27
C LEU A 185 1.14 -11.02 7.04
N LYS A 186 1.89 -11.33 5.98
CA LYS A 186 1.35 -11.92 4.75
C LYS A 186 0.71 -13.30 4.99
N SER A 187 1.28 -14.11 5.87
CA SER A 187 0.74 -15.43 6.23
C SER A 187 -0.66 -15.34 6.85
N THR A 188 -0.89 -14.34 7.71
CA THR A 188 -2.20 -14.08 8.31
C THR A 188 -3.21 -13.59 7.26
N VAL A 189 -2.78 -12.74 6.32
CA VAL A 189 -3.60 -12.34 5.17
C VAL A 189 -4.02 -13.57 4.34
N GLU A 190 -3.09 -14.48 4.06
CA GLU A 190 -3.39 -15.72 3.32
C GLU A 190 -4.36 -16.63 4.10
N ALA A 191 -4.21 -16.74 5.42
CA ALA A 191 -5.12 -17.49 6.27
C ALA A 191 -6.56 -16.92 6.21
N TYR A 192 -6.71 -15.60 6.34
CA TYR A 192 -8.01 -14.93 6.28
C TYR A 192 -8.65 -15.00 4.91
N ASN A 193 -7.88 -14.83 3.83
CA ASN A 193 -8.39 -15.01 2.47
C ASN A 193 -8.83 -16.45 2.19
N ASN A 194 -8.11 -17.44 2.72
CA ASN A 194 -8.52 -18.83 2.63
C ASN A 194 -9.81 -19.12 3.43
N PHE A 195 -9.96 -18.51 4.61
CA PHE A 195 -11.20 -18.57 5.37
C PHE A 195 -12.37 -17.98 4.57
N TYR A 196 -12.20 -16.79 4.00
CA TYR A 196 -13.19 -16.11 3.17
C TYR A 196 -13.69 -17.00 2.02
N LEU A 197 -12.77 -17.58 1.24
CA LEU A 197 -13.14 -18.49 0.16
C LEU A 197 -13.84 -19.76 0.66
N LYS A 198 -13.47 -20.29 1.84
CA LYS A 198 -14.06 -21.52 2.37
C LYS A 198 -15.44 -21.31 2.98
N ARG A 199 -15.67 -20.17 3.64
CA ARG A 199 -16.80 -20.00 4.58
C ARG A 199 -17.71 -18.82 4.26
N LEU A 200 -17.21 -17.76 3.64
CA LEU A 200 -17.97 -16.53 3.42
C LEU A 200 -18.54 -16.44 2.01
N ILE A 201 -17.84 -16.97 1.01
CA ILE A 201 -18.31 -17.00 -0.37
C ILE A 201 -18.84 -18.37 -0.75
N GLN A 202 -20.08 -18.38 -1.24
CA GLN A 202 -20.77 -19.57 -1.72
C GLN A 202 -20.30 -19.97 -3.13
N GLY A 203 -20.63 -21.19 -3.54
CA GLY A 203 -20.34 -21.70 -4.88
C GLY A 203 -19.03 -22.51 -5.00
N PRO A 204 -18.79 -23.10 -6.17
CA PRO A 204 -17.66 -23.98 -6.42
C PRO A 204 -16.34 -23.19 -6.44
N ARG A 205 -15.29 -23.80 -5.93
CA ARG A 205 -13.93 -23.25 -6.00
C ARG A 205 -13.38 -23.45 -7.40
N ILE A 206 -12.96 -22.37 -8.04
CA ILE A 206 -12.28 -22.38 -9.33
C ILE A 206 -10.79 -22.24 -9.08
N ARG A 207 -10.00 -23.17 -9.60
CA ARG A 207 -8.54 -23.15 -9.48
C ARG A 207 -7.90 -22.61 -10.74
N LEU A 208 -7.27 -21.46 -10.62
CA LEU A 208 -6.55 -20.81 -11.72
C LEU A 208 -5.08 -21.22 -11.66
N TRP A 209 -4.75 -22.32 -12.33
CA TRP A 209 -3.38 -22.82 -12.44
C TRP A 209 -2.51 -21.90 -13.28
N THR A 210 -1.25 -21.72 -12.90
CA THR A 210 -0.22 -21.09 -13.73
C THR A 210 0.04 -21.91 -14.99
N ARG A 211 0.30 -21.25 -16.13
CA ARG A 211 0.62 -21.91 -17.41
C ARG A 211 2.03 -21.57 -17.87
N THR A 212 2.95 -22.52 -17.82
CA THR A 212 4.32 -22.34 -18.32
C THR A 212 4.40 -22.77 -19.79
N LYS A 213 5.55 -22.51 -20.44
CA LYS A 213 5.84 -23.04 -21.79
C LYS A 213 5.80 -24.57 -21.85
N GLU A 214 5.99 -25.24 -20.71
CA GLU A 214 6.03 -26.70 -20.57
C GLU A 214 4.65 -27.29 -20.19
N GLY A 215 3.61 -26.46 -20.05
CA GLY A 215 2.26 -26.89 -19.71
C GLY A 215 1.72 -26.25 -18.43
N MET A 216 0.99 -27.01 -17.61
CA MET A 216 0.48 -26.50 -16.33
C MET A 216 1.61 -26.43 -15.28
N GLY A 217 1.77 -25.26 -14.67
CA GLY A 217 2.70 -25.03 -13.57
C GLY A 217 2.19 -25.59 -12.24
N THR A 218 3.03 -25.50 -11.21
CA THR A 218 2.73 -26.02 -9.86
C THR A 218 2.01 -25.02 -8.95
N THR A 219 1.97 -23.75 -9.34
CA THR A 219 1.33 -22.67 -8.57
C THR A 219 -0.09 -22.40 -9.09
N TYR A 220 -0.96 -21.95 -8.20
CA TYR A 220 -2.34 -21.60 -8.53
C TYR A 220 -2.91 -20.54 -7.59
N VAL A 221 -3.98 -19.89 -8.03
CA VAL A 221 -4.84 -19.05 -7.19
C VAL A 221 -6.23 -19.65 -7.20
N ASP A 222 -6.77 -19.91 -6.02
CA ASP A 222 -8.16 -20.34 -5.88
C ASP A 222 -9.08 -19.11 -5.78
N VAL A 223 -10.21 -19.14 -6.50
CA VAL A 223 -11.23 -18.08 -6.50
C VAL A 223 -12.64 -18.69 -6.46
N LYS A 224 -13.64 -17.84 -6.23
CA LYS A 224 -15.07 -18.16 -6.33
C LYS A 224 -15.80 -16.99 -6.97
N VAL A 225 -16.87 -17.26 -7.70
CA VAL A 225 -17.76 -16.23 -8.26
C VAL A 225 -18.23 -15.30 -7.13
N GLY A 226 -18.12 -13.99 -7.35
CA GLY A 226 -18.42 -12.93 -6.39
C GLY A 226 -17.31 -12.65 -5.37
N CYS A 227 -16.17 -13.35 -5.41
CA CYS A 227 -15.08 -13.06 -4.46
C CYS A 227 -14.36 -11.75 -4.83
N HIS A 228 -14.03 -10.93 -3.84
CA HIS A 228 -13.15 -9.79 -4.03
C HIS A 228 -11.74 -10.25 -4.38
N ILE A 229 -11.12 -9.58 -5.34
CA ILE A 229 -9.73 -9.78 -5.74
C ILE A 229 -9.04 -8.41 -5.89
N PHE A 230 -7.71 -8.42 -5.85
CA PHE A 230 -6.87 -7.30 -6.22
C PHE A 230 -5.97 -7.68 -7.38
N ILE A 231 -5.82 -6.77 -8.35
CA ILE A 231 -4.75 -6.86 -9.34
C ILE A 231 -3.40 -6.64 -8.65
N ILE A 232 -2.38 -7.44 -8.97
CA ILE A 232 -1.03 -7.31 -8.39
C ILE A 232 0.03 -6.83 -9.38
N GLN A 233 -0.37 -6.50 -10.62
CA GLN A 233 0.54 -6.04 -11.68
C GLN A 233 -0.04 -4.83 -12.42
N ASN A 234 0.82 -3.91 -12.84
CA ASN A 234 0.40 -2.79 -13.69
C ASN A 234 0.22 -3.24 -15.15
N GLY A 235 -0.62 -2.51 -15.90
CA GLY A 235 -0.82 -2.76 -17.33
C GLY A 235 -1.70 -3.96 -17.65
N VAL A 236 -2.55 -4.37 -16.71
CA VAL A 236 -3.49 -5.48 -16.90
C VAL A 236 -4.81 -4.89 -17.41
N SER A 237 -4.95 -4.77 -18.73
CA SER A 237 -6.13 -4.15 -19.37
C SER A 237 -6.35 -2.72 -18.84
N LEU A 238 -7.56 -2.39 -18.40
CA LEU A 238 -7.95 -1.10 -17.80
C LEU A 238 -7.65 -1.00 -16.29
N ALA A 239 -6.97 -1.99 -15.70
CA ALA A 239 -6.69 -2.07 -14.27
C ALA A 239 -5.18 -2.02 -13.96
N SER A 240 -4.85 -1.40 -12.83
CA SER A 240 -3.49 -1.29 -12.28
C SER A 240 -3.34 -2.07 -10.99
N ASN A 241 -2.10 -2.28 -10.55
CA ASN A 241 -1.81 -2.94 -9.27
C ASN A 241 -2.54 -2.22 -8.12
N GLY A 242 -3.26 -2.99 -7.31
CA GLY A 242 -4.10 -2.52 -6.22
C GLY A 242 -5.57 -2.28 -6.60
N THR A 243 -5.95 -2.37 -7.88
CA THR A 243 -7.35 -2.20 -8.30
C THR A 243 -8.21 -3.32 -7.69
N PRO A 244 -9.24 -3.00 -6.88
CA PRO A 244 -10.19 -3.99 -6.37
C PRO A 244 -11.18 -4.38 -7.48
N LEU A 245 -11.41 -5.68 -7.65
CA LEU A 245 -12.42 -6.20 -8.58
C LEU A 245 -13.24 -7.31 -7.91
N LEU A 246 -14.40 -7.61 -8.48
CA LEU A 246 -15.21 -8.79 -8.16
C LEU A 246 -14.97 -9.84 -9.24
N PHE A 247 -14.56 -11.04 -8.87
CA PHE A 247 -14.39 -12.13 -9.83
C PHE A 247 -15.75 -12.66 -10.28
N GLU A 248 -16.02 -12.69 -11.58
CA GLU A 248 -17.30 -13.16 -12.15
C GLU A 248 -17.15 -14.54 -12.79
N ASN A 249 -16.14 -14.73 -13.64
CA ASN A 249 -16.01 -15.96 -14.42
C ASN A 249 -14.57 -16.21 -14.89
N TYR A 250 -14.27 -17.46 -15.26
CA TYR A 250 -13.07 -17.84 -16.00
C TYR A 250 -13.47 -18.34 -17.39
N ASN A 251 -13.06 -17.59 -18.42
CA ASN A 251 -13.29 -17.94 -19.81
C ASN A 251 -12.13 -18.81 -20.31
N ALA A 252 -12.37 -20.12 -20.43
CA ALA A 252 -11.36 -21.09 -20.83
C ALA A 252 -10.93 -20.96 -22.31
N GLU A 253 -11.81 -20.47 -23.18
CA GLU A 253 -11.51 -20.29 -24.61
C GLU A 253 -10.53 -19.14 -24.84
N GLN A 254 -10.71 -18.04 -24.09
CA GLN A 254 -9.86 -16.86 -24.17
C GLN A 254 -8.70 -16.88 -23.15
N ASP A 255 -8.65 -17.88 -22.26
CA ASP A 255 -7.74 -17.99 -21.11
C ASP A 255 -7.65 -16.68 -20.33
N CYS A 256 -8.81 -16.08 -20.06
CA CYS A 256 -8.95 -14.84 -19.32
C CYS A 256 -9.94 -15.02 -18.17
N ILE A 257 -9.79 -14.20 -17.13
CA ILE A 257 -10.82 -14.05 -16.11
C ILE A 257 -11.62 -12.78 -16.37
N GLU A 258 -12.91 -12.85 -16.11
CA GLU A 258 -13.85 -11.74 -16.23
C GLU A 258 -14.15 -11.22 -14.83
N CYS A 259 -14.00 -9.92 -14.64
CA CYS A 259 -14.15 -9.30 -13.34
C CYS A 259 -14.93 -8.00 -13.43
N MET A 260 -15.82 -7.74 -12.48
CA MET A 260 -16.57 -6.49 -12.38
C MET A 260 -15.78 -5.46 -11.56
N ASP A 261 -15.58 -4.26 -12.11
CA ASP A 261 -15.15 -3.09 -11.33
C ASP A 261 -16.35 -2.57 -10.53
N PRO A 262 -16.35 -2.68 -9.19
CA PRO A 262 -17.52 -2.33 -8.38
C PRO A 262 -17.82 -0.82 -8.38
N VAL A 263 -16.84 0.02 -8.72
CA VAL A 263 -16.97 1.47 -8.76
C VAL A 263 -17.45 1.91 -10.14
N LYS A 264 -16.76 1.47 -11.19
CA LYS A 264 -17.07 1.88 -12.57
C LYS A 264 -18.23 1.09 -13.18
N LYS A 265 -18.63 -0.03 -12.57
CA LYS A 265 -19.66 -0.95 -13.07
C LYS A 265 -19.37 -1.45 -14.49
N VAL A 266 -18.10 -1.73 -14.77
CA VAL A 266 -17.64 -2.26 -16.07
C VAL A 266 -16.98 -3.63 -15.89
N MET A 267 -17.15 -4.48 -16.90
CA MET A 267 -16.44 -5.76 -16.99
C MET A 267 -15.01 -5.54 -17.48
N ILE A 268 -14.05 -6.13 -16.78
CA ILE A 268 -12.64 -6.11 -17.10
C ILE A 268 -12.19 -7.54 -17.34
N GLN A 269 -11.59 -7.78 -18.50
CA GLN A 269 -10.90 -9.03 -18.79
C GLN A 269 -9.45 -8.94 -18.34
N VAL A 270 -9.02 -9.89 -17.53
CA VAL A 270 -7.66 -10.00 -17.00
C VAL A 270 -7.02 -11.25 -17.60
N GLN A 271 -5.92 -11.04 -18.32
CA GLN A 271 -5.13 -12.09 -18.94
C GLN A 271 -3.96 -12.49 -18.05
N ARG A 272 -3.33 -13.62 -18.38
CA ARG A 272 -2.08 -14.05 -17.75
C ARG A 272 -0.93 -13.10 -18.05
N ASN A 273 -0.01 -12.97 -17.11
CA ASN A 273 1.25 -12.27 -17.33
C ASN A 273 2.25 -13.14 -18.11
N LEU A 274 3.45 -12.61 -18.38
CA LEU A 274 4.53 -13.33 -19.08
C LEU A 274 5.01 -14.60 -18.37
N LYS A 275 4.71 -14.76 -17.08
CA LYS A 275 4.99 -15.98 -16.31
C LYS A 275 3.86 -17.00 -16.38
N GLY A 276 2.77 -16.67 -17.08
CA GLY A 276 1.59 -17.51 -17.20
C GLY A 276 0.66 -17.49 -15.99
N GLU A 277 0.82 -16.53 -15.09
CA GLU A 277 0.00 -16.38 -13.89
C GLU A 277 -1.10 -15.34 -14.15
N PHE A 278 -2.30 -15.55 -13.61
CA PHE A 278 -3.23 -14.43 -13.48
C PHE A 278 -2.70 -13.47 -12.41
N PRO A 279 -2.50 -12.18 -12.72
CA PRO A 279 -1.90 -11.23 -11.81
C PRO A 279 -2.93 -10.75 -10.77
N ILE A 280 -3.47 -11.68 -9.98
CA ILE A 280 -4.49 -11.42 -8.97
C ILE A 280 -4.17 -12.06 -7.63
N VAL A 281 -4.77 -11.52 -6.57
CA VAL A 281 -4.86 -12.15 -5.25
C VAL A 281 -6.26 -11.93 -4.68
N VAL A 282 -6.72 -12.81 -3.79
CA VAL A 282 -7.98 -12.63 -3.06
C VAL A 282 -7.91 -11.37 -2.19
N GLY A 283 -8.99 -10.60 -2.16
CA GLY A 283 -9.03 -9.24 -1.65
C GLY A 283 -9.90 -9.01 -0.41
N PHE A 284 -10.31 -10.07 0.30
CA PHE A 284 -10.98 -9.92 1.59
C PHE A 284 -10.03 -9.42 2.68
N ALA A 285 -8.80 -9.96 2.68
CA ALA A 285 -7.73 -9.53 3.56
C ALA A 285 -6.56 -8.93 2.79
N GLY A 286 -5.88 -7.95 3.37
CA GLY A 286 -4.63 -7.41 2.83
C GLY A 286 -3.70 -6.89 3.92
N THR A 287 -2.44 -6.67 3.56
CA THR A 287 -1.47 -6.15 4.52
C THR A 287 -1.74 -4.68 4.81
N ILE A 288 -1.52 -4.23 6.06
CA ILE A 288 -1.71 -2.83 6.47
C ILE A 288 -0.98 -1.86 5.52
N HIS A 289 0.25 -2.20 5.13
CA HIS A 289 1.07 -1.45 4.17
C HIS A 289 0.37 -1.18 2.84
N LYS A 290 -0.43 -2.12 2.33
CA LYS A 290 -1.11 -1.96 1.03
C LYS A 290 -2.26 -0.97 1.08
N PHE A 291 -2.73 -0.64 2.28
CA PHE A 291 -3.86 0.26 2.50
C PHE A 291 -3.44 1.66 2.97
N GLN A 292 -2.14 1.94 3.03
CA GLN A 292 -1.65 3.29 3.27
C GLN A 292 -2.15 4.24 2.16
N GLY A 293 -2.57 5.43 2.56
CA GLY A 293 -3.24 6.40 1.68
C GLY A 293 -4.72 6.13 1.37
N ASP A 294 -5.27 4.97 1.79
CA ASP A 294 -6.70 4.70 1.60
C ASP A 294 -7.58 5.29 2.69
N THR A 295 -8.85 5.43 2.34
CA THR A 295 -9.96 5.55 3.29
C THR A 295 -10.87 4.35 3.05
N MET A 296 -11.14 3.59 4.09
CA MET A 296 -11.97 2.39 4.01
C MET A 296 -13.43 2.76 4.26
N ASP A 297 -14.26 2.40 3.28
CA ASP A 297 -15.72 2.51 3.35
C ASP A 297 -16.37 1.22 3.86
N ASP A 298 -15.56 0.19 4.18
CA ASP A 298 -16.03 -1.08 4.71
C ASP A 298 -16.67 -0.91 6.09
N ASP A 299 -17.87 -1.46 6.29
CA ASP A 299 -18.64 -1.27 7.52
C ASP A 299 -18.09 -2.06 8.72
N ALA A 300 -17.34 -3.14 8.47
CA ALA A 300 -16.91 -4.06 9.52
C ALA A 300 -15.51 -4.61 9.25
N ILE A 301 -14.52 -4.13 9.99
CA ILE A 301 -13.10 -4.38 9.77
C ILE A 301 -12.49 -5.03 11.01
N ALA A 302 -11.77 -6.13 10.82
CA ALA A 302 -10.84 -6.66 11.82
C ALA A 302 -9.40 -6.28 11.46
N MET A 303 -8.58 -5.98 12.47
CA MET A 303 -7.15 -5.69 12.26
C MET A 303 -6.29 -6.56 13.16
N ASN A 304 -5.33 -7.26 12.56
CA ASN A 304 -4.37 -8.10 13.25
C ASN A 304 -2.97 -7.48 13.11
N PHE A 305 -2.41 -6.99 14.22
CA PHE A 305 -1.07 -6.43 14.26
C PHE A 305 0.01 -7.49 14.45
N ASN A 306 -0.37 -8.74 14.71
CA ASN A 306 0.53 -9.89 14.84
C ASN A 306 1.65 -9.68 15.88
N GLY A 307 1.35 -9.01 17.00
CA GLY A 307 2.32 -8.64 18.02
C GLY A 307 3.21 -7.45 17.67
N SER A 308 2.95 -6.75 16.55
CA SER A 308 3.77 -5.61 16.13
C SER A 308 3.63 -4.45 17.12
N ARG A 309 4.79 -3.93 17.54
CA ARG A 309 4.90 -2.74 18.41
C ARG A 309 5.20 -1.44 17.65
N ASP A 310 5.18 -1.50 16.32
CA ASP A 310 5.41 -0.32 15.47
C ASP A 310 4.22 0.66 15.59
N LEU A 311 4.46 1.80 16.24
CA LEU A 311 3.46 2.85 16.46
C LEU A 311 2.95 3.44 15.14
N ASN A 312 3.83 3.61 14.15
CA ASN A 312 3.47 4.14 12.84
C ASN A 312 2.59 3.14 12.07
N LEU A 313 2.86 1.84 12.17
CA LEU A 313 2.01 0.78 11.61
C LEU A 313 0.60 0.82 12.22
N VAL A 314 0.53 0.89 13.55
CA VAL A 314 -0.73 0.88 14.30
C VAL A 314 -1.58 2.11 13.96
N TYR A 315 -0.99 3.30 14.03
CA TYR A 315 -1.65 4.54 13.61
C TYR A 315 -2.06 4.50 12.13
N THR A 316 -1.21 3.95 11.24
CA THR A 316 -1.54 3.84 9.82
C THR A 316 -2.79 3.00 9.61
N ALA A 317 -2.92 1.85 10.29
CA ALA A 317 -4.09 0.98 10.18
C ALA A 317 -5.37 1.65 10.72
N LEU A 318 -5.30 2.20 11.94
CA LEU A 318 -6.46 2.79 12.60
C LEU A 318 -6.95 4.06 11.87
N SER A 319 -6.03 4.87 11.31
CA SER A 319 -6.39 6.06 10.54
C SER A 319 -7.04 5.79 9.17
N ARG A 320 -7.23 4.52 8.77
CA ARG A 320 -7.90 4.17 7.50
C ARG A 320 -9.42 4.20 7.60
N VAL A 321 -9.98 3.99 8.78
CA VAL A 321 -11.44 3.98 8.99
C VAL A 321 -11.93 5.40 9.30
N LYS A 322 -13.22 5.64 9.07
CA LYS A 322 -13.89 6.92 9.33
C LYS A 322 -14.49 6.99 10.72
N SER A 323 -14.85 5.84 11.30
CA SER A 323 -15.49 5.76 12.62
C SER A 323 -14.99 4.54 13.38
N ILE A 324 -14.97 4.65 14.71
CA ILE A 324 -14.68 3.54 15.63
C ILE A 324 -15.63 2.36 15.41
N ASN A 325 -16.88 2.61 15.03
CA ASN A 325 -17.89 1.57 14.81
C ASN A 325 -17.56 0.64 13.63
N GLN A 326 -16.66 1.05 12.73
CA GLN A 326 -16.16 0.17 11.67
C GLN A 326 -15.20 -0.90 12.18
N ILE A 327 -14.65 -0.75 13.39
CA ILE A 327 -13.66 -1.69 13.95
C ILE A 327 -14.39 -2.72 14.78
N VAL A 328 -14.43 -3.96 14.28
CA VAL A 328 -15.08 -5.09 14.95
C VAL A 328 -14.16 -5.73 15.97
N ALA A 329 -12.87 -5.83 15.66
CA ALA A 329 -11.89 -6.48 16.51
C ALA A 329 -10.47 -6.01 16.19
N LEU A 330 -9.65 -5.84 17.22
CA LEU A 330 -8.21 -5.69 17.11
C LEU A 330 -7.51 -6.85 17.82
N GLN A 331 -6.53 -7.46 17.16
CA GLN A 331 -5.57 -8.36 17.79
C GLN A 331 -4.21 -7.68 17.75
N LEU A 332 -3.62 -7.47 18.93
CA LEU A 332 -2.37 -6.75 19.09
C LEU A 332 -1.15 -7.62 18.78
#